data_AF-L1IJ32-F1
#
_entry.id   AF-L1IJ32-F1
#
_cell.length_a   1.000
_cell.length_b   1.000
_cell.length_c   1.000
_cell.angle_alpha   90.00
_cell.angle_beta   90.00
_cell.angle_gamma   90.00
#
_symmetry.space_group_name_H-M   'P 1'
#
loop_
_entity.id
_entity.type
_entity.pdbx_description
1 polymer ?
#
loop_
_entity_poly.entity_id
_entity_poly.type
_entity_poly.pdbx_seq_one_letter_code
_entity_poly.pdbx_strand_id
1 'polypeptide(L)'
;CPHGRIRSRCKECGGGSICPHGRQRSRCKECGGGSICPHARIRYGCKECGGASICVHGRRRSRCRECGGASICPHGRRRSECKECGGGSVCPHGRRQSRCKECGGGSVCPHGRRRSECNECGGGSICPHGRQRSTCRECGGASICPHGRQRSTCKECGGGSICPHGRQRSRCKECGGGSICPHARIRYGCKECGGASICVHGRRRSRCRECGGASICPHGRRRSECKECGGGSVCPHGRRQSRCKECGG
;
A
#
# COMPACT_ATOMS: atom_id res chain seq x y z
N CYS A 1 15.74 34.26 -23.13
CA CYS A 1 15.46 35.60 -22.57
C CYS A 1 16.51 35.86 -21.47
N PRO A 2 16.75 37.11 -21.02
CA PRO A 2 17.77 37.40 -20.01
C PRO A 2 17.57 36.61 -18.71
N HIS A 3 16.36 36.11 -18.45
CA HIS A 3 16.00 35.30 -17.29
C HIS A 3 16.19 33.77 -17.49
N GLY A 4 16.97 33.32 -18.47
CA GLY A 4 17.27 31.90 -18.70
C GLY A 4 16.09 31.03 -19.16
N ARG A 5 14.94 31.63 -19.49
CA ARG A 5 13.73 30.94 -19.96
C ARG A 5 13.48 31.15 -21.46
N ILE A 6 12.72 30.23 -22.07
CA ILE A 6 12.13 30.44 -23.41
C ILE A 6 11.27 31.71 -23.35
N ARG A 7 11.47 32.66 -24.28
CA ARG A 7 10.85 34.01 -24.26
C ARG A 7 9.33 33.95 -24.18
N SER A 8 8.70 33.02 -24.92
CA SER A 8 7.25 32.81 -24.89
C SER A 8 6.73 32.29 -23.55
N ARG A 9 7.58 31.67 -22.72
CA ARG A 9 7.28 31.12 -21.38
C ARG A 9 7.80 31.97 -20.22
N CYS A 10 8.34 33.15 -20.50
CA CYS A 10 8.86 34.04 -19.49
C CYS A 10 7.77 35.06 -19.08
N LYS A 11 7.35 35.00 -17.81
CA LYS A 11 6.39 35.97 -17.25
C LYS A 11 6.94 37.41 -17.29
N GLU A 12 8.21 37.58 -16.91
CA GLU A 12 8.91 38.87 -16.84
C GLU A 12 9.16 39.51 -18.22
N CYS A 13 9.22 38.70 -19.28
CA CYS A 13 9.33 39.20 -20.65
C CYS A 13 7.97 39.33 -21.37
N GLY A 14 6.84 39.24 -20.66
CA GLY A 14 5.52 39.31 -21.26
C GLY A 14 5.17 38.14 -22.20
N GLY A 15 5.84 36.99 -22.03
CA GLY A 15 5.66 35.82 -22.89
C GLY A 15 4.19 35.36 -22.94
N GLY A 16 3.62 35.30 -24.14
CA GLY A 16 2.18 35.03 -24.36
C GLY A 16 1.68 33.66 -23.88
N SER A 17 2.54 32.72 -23.48
CA SER A 17 2.10 31.40 -23.00
C SER A 17 1.85 31.32 -21.49
N ILE A 18 2.36 32.26 -20.69
CA ILE A 18 2.21 32.29 -19.23
C ILE A 18 1.37 33.51 -18.81
N CYS A 19 0.40 33.30 -17.92
CA CYS A 19 -0.45 34.35 -17.37
C CYS A 19 0.28 35.10 -16.22
N PRO A 20 -0.23 36.27 -15.78
CA PRO A 20 0.31 36.95 -14.60
C PRO A 20 0.31 36.07 -13.34
N HIS A 21 -0.55 35.05 -13.25
CA HIS A 21 -0.57 34.07 -12.14
C HIS A 21 0.52 32.98 -12.25
N GLY A 22 1.46 33.09 -13.21
CA GLY A 22 2.58 32.13 -13.36
C GLY A 22 2.17 30.76 -13.92
N ARG A 23 0.92 30.60 -14.37
CA ARG A 23 0.39 29.37 -14.98
C ARG A 23 0.33 29.50 -16.50
N GLN A 24 0.24 28.38 -17.21
CA GLN A 24 -0.03 28.40 -18.66
C GLN A 24 -1.37 29.08 -18.93
N ARG A 25 -1.43 30.11 -19.78
CA ARG A 25 -2.65 30.93 -20.02
C ARG A 25 -3.86 30.07 -20.38
N SER A 26 -3.68 29.11 -21.28
CA SER A 26 -4.74 28.19 -21.70
C SER A 26 -5.31 27.32 -20.58
N ARG A 27 -4.56 27.12 -19.48
CA ARG A 27 -4.93 26.29 -18.33
C ARG A 27 -5.20 27.11 -17.06
N CYS A 28 -5.17 28.44 -17.14
CA CYS A 28 -5.38 29.28 -15.98
C CYS A 28 -6.89 29.49 -15.75
N LYS A 29 -7.41 28.97 -14.62
CA LYS A 29 -8.81 29.15 -14.22
C LYS A 29 -9.18 30.63 -14.06
N GLU A 30 -8.33 31.40 -13.38
CA GLU A 30 -8.53 32.83 -13.08
C GLU A 30 -8.52 33.70 -14.35
N CYS A 31 -7.84 33.25 -15.42
CA CYS A 31 -7.84 33.95 -16.70
C CYS A 31 -8.87 33.40 -17.70
N GLY A 32 -9.77 32.50 -17.29
CA GLY A 32 -10.74 31.88 -18.19
C GLY A 32 -10.09 31.09 -19.34
N GLY A 33 -8.92 30.49 -19.08
CA GLY A 33 -8.13 29.82 -20.12
C GLY A 33 -8.96 28.81 -20.91
N GLY A 34 -8.93 28.88 -22.24
CA GLY A 34 -9.84 28.13 -23.12
C GLY A 34 -9.76 26.60 -23.03
N SER A 35 -8.74 26.04 -22.36
CA SER A 35 -8.68 24.61 -22.05
C SER A 35 -9.40 24.21 -20.76
N ILE A 36 -9.95 25.17 -20.00
CA ILE A 36 -10.74 24.94 -18.79
C ILE A 36 -12.24 24.89 -19.17
N CYS A 37 -12.94 23.91 -18.61
CA CYS A 37 -14.38 23.76 -18.78
C CYS A 37 -15.14 24.50 -17.65
N PRO A 38 -16.47 24.69 -17.76
CA PRO A 38 -17.27 25.32 -16.70
C PRO A 38 -17.14 24.62 -15.34
N HIS A 39 -16.82 23.33 -15.30
CA HIS A 39 -16.55 22.57 -14.08
C HIS A 39 -15.16 22.80 -13.48
N ALA A 40 -14.44 23.85 -13.92
CA ALA A 40 -13.09 24.20 -13.48
C ALA A 40 -12.04 23.09 -13.68
N ARG A 41 -12.28 22.14 -14.58
CA ARG A 41 -11.37 21.04 -14.95
C ARG A 41 -10.80 21.29 -16.34
N ILE A 42 -9.69 20.62 -16.68
CA ILE A 42 -9.19 20.63 -18.06
C ILE A 42 -10.22 19.94 -18.96
N ARG A 43 -10.75 20.65 -19.95
CA ARG A 43 -11.83 20.22 -20.87
C ARG A 43 -11.54 18.86 -21.51
N TYR A 44 -10.29 18.64 -21.92
CA TYR A 44 -9.83 17.36 -22.49
C TYR A 44 -10.08 16.14 -21.57
N GLY A 45 -10.03 16.32 -20.24
CA GLY A 45 -10.21 15.28 -19.23
C GLY A 45 -11.51 15.37 -18.43
N CYS A 46 -12.40 16.31 -18.75
CA CYS A 46 -13.63 16.49 -18.00
C CYS A 46 -14.68 15.47 -18.44
N LYS A 47 -15.07 14.56 -17.54
CA LYS A 47 -16.11 13.55 -17.79
C LYS A 47 -17.47 14.20 -18.10
N GLU A 48 -17.86 15.22 -17.33
CA GLU A 48 -19.14 15.93 -17.49
C GLU A 48 -19.24 16.70 -18.81
N CYS A 49 -18.12 17.11 -19.40
CA CYS A 49 -18.09 17.76 -20.71
C CYS A 49 -17.83 16.79 -21.88
N GLY A 50 -17.83 15.48 -21.64
CA GLY A 50 -17.51 14.50 -22.68
C GLY A 50 -16.09 14.63 -23.24
N GLY A 51 -15.14 15.11 -22.42
CA GLY A 51 -13.77 15.42 -22.83
C GLY A 51 -13.13 14.30 -23.63
N ALA A 52 -12.43 14.66 -24.72
CA ALA A 52 -11.93 13.71 -25.72
C ALA A 52 -11.02 12.59 -25.15
N SER A 53 -10.47 12.75 -23.95
CA SER A 53 -9.66 11.72 -23.30
C SER A 53 -10.43 10.68 -22.50
N ILE A 54 -11.72 10.89 -22.23
CA ILE A 54 -12.58 10.01 -21.41
C ILE A 54 -13.64 9.37 -22.31
N CYS A 55 -13.82 8.05 -22.21
CA CYS A 55 -14.88 7.34 -22.93
C CYS A 55 -16.21 7.40 -22.16
N VAL A 56 -17.28 6.92 -22.79
CA VAL A 56 -18.60 6.73 -22.18
C VAL A 56 -18.55 5.87 -20.90
N HIS A 57 -17.61 4.91 -20.82
CA HIS A 57 -17.39 4.08 -19.63
C HIS A 57 -16.68 4.83 -18.47
N GLY A 58 -16.43 6.13 -18.59
CA GLY A 58 -15.76 6.95 -17.58
C GLY A 58 -14.27 6.63 -17.38
N ARG A 59 -13.67 5.83 -18.27
CA ARG A 59 -12.24 5.50 -18.27
C ARG A 59 -11.50 6.37 -19.29
N ARG A 60 -10.17 6.49 -19.15
CA ARG A 60 -9.35 7.14 -20.19
C ARG A 60 -9.49 6.35 -21.49
N ARG A 61 -9.94 6.98 -22.60
CA ARG A 61 -10.23 6.33 -23.91
C ARG A 61 -9.11 5.41 -24.34
N SER A 62 -7.87 5.89 -24.29
CA SER A 62 -6.70 5.11 -24.71
C SER A 62 -6.50 3.82 -23.89
N ARG A 63 -7.00 3.73 -22.66
CA ARG A 63 -6.87 2.58 -21.75
C ARG A 63 -8.18 1.80 -21.57
N CYS A 64 -9.25 2.17 -22.26
CA CYS A 64 -10.53 1.50 -22.11
C CYS A 64 -10.57 0.24 -22.99
N ARG A 65 -10.69 -0.93 -22.37
CA ARG A 65 -10.79 -2.21 -23.08
C ARG A 65 -12.05 -2.29 -23.93
N GLU A 66 -13.19 -1.87 -23.38
CA GLU A 66 -14.49 -1.87 -24.06
C GLU A 66 -14.53 -0.93 -25.28
N CYS A 67 -13.71 0.12 -25.31
CA CYS A 67 -13.60 1.01 -26.47
C CYS A 67 -12.45 0.65 -27.42
N GLY A 68 -11.78 -0.50 -27.23
CA GLY A 68 -10.61 -0.85 -28.04
C GLY A 68 -9.46 0.16 -27.93
N GLY A 69 -9.30 0.79 -26.75
CA GLY A 69 -8.36 1.89 -26.56
C GLY A 69 -6.96 1.56 -27.06
N ALA A 70 -6.30 2.52 -27.74
CA ALA A 70 -5.02 2.31 -28.43
C ALA A 70 -3.87 1.76 -27.54
N SER A 71 -3.97 1.86 -26.22
CA SER A 71 -3.01 1.28 -25.27
C SER A 71 -3.31 -0.17 -24.88
N ILE A 72 -4.42 -0.75 -25.33
CA ILE A 72 -4.83 -2.13 -25.07
C ILE A 72 -4.47 -3.00 -26.27
N CYS A 73 -3.93 -4.19 -26.01
CA CYS A 73 -3.62 -5.19 -27.03
C CYS A 73 -4.82 -6.12 -27.27
N PRO A 74 -4.84 -6.91 -28.37
CA PRO A 74 -5.86 -7.92 -28.59
C PRO A 74 -6.05 -8.90 -27.42
N HIS A 75 -4.99 -9.17 -26.64
CA HIS A 75 -5.05 -10.00 -25.43
C HIS A 75 -5.73 -9.32 -24.22
N GLY A 76 -6.30 -8.13 -24.40
CA GLY A 76 -7.00 -7.38 -23.35
C GLY A 76 -6.11 -6.78 -22.26
N ARG A 77 -4.78 -6.86 -22.43
CA ARG A 77 -3.77 -6.27 -21.52
C ARG A 77 -3.30 -4.93 -22.06
N ARG A 78 -2.62 -4.12 -21.23
CA ARG A 78 -1.92 -2.94 -21.75
C ARG A 78 -0.78 -3.39 -22.67
N ARG A 79 -0.67 -2.80 -23.86
CA ARG A 79 0.37 -3.14 -24.86
C ARG A 79 1.77 -3.12 -24.26
N SER A 80 2.08 -2.10 -23.45
CA SER A 80 3.37 -2.00 -22.76
C SER A 80 3.64 -3.13 -21.77
N GLU A 81 2.60 -3.74 -21.19
CA GLU A 81 2.66 -4.77 -20.16
C GLU A 81 2.40 -6.19 -20.72
N CYS A 82 2.16 -6.30 -22.03
CA CYS A 82 1.83 -7.56 -22.65
C CYS A 82 3.09 -8.25 -23.17
N LYS A 83 3.47 -9.38 -22.55
CA LYS A 83 4.59 -10.21 -22.99
C LYS A 83 4.42 -10.69 -24.44
N GLU A 84 3.24 -11.16 -24.80
CA GLU A 84 2.91 -11.67 -26.15
C GLU A 84 2.99 -10.58 -27.24
N CYS A 85 2.86 -9.30 -26.88
CA CYS A 85 3.03 -8.19 -27.81
C CYS A 85 4.42 -7.55 -27.74
N GLY A 86 5.38 -8.14 -27.03
CA GLY A 86 6.71 -7.56 -26.85
C GLY A 86 6.70 -6.24 -26.07
N GLY A 87 5.73 -6.05 -25.18
CA GLY A 87 5.58 -4.82 -24.42
C GLY A 87 6.81 -4.49 -23.57
N GLY A 88 7.44 -3.34 -23.84
CA GLY A 88 8.70 -2.90 -23.21
C GLY A 88 8.65 -2.58 -21.71
N SER A 89 7.65 -3.07 -20.98
CA SER A 89 7.67 -3.08 -19.51
C SER A 89 7.79 -4.48 -18.91
N VAL A 90 7.65 -5.53 -19.73
CA VAL A 90 7.76 -6.94 -19.33
C VAL A 90 8.84 -7.61 -20.17
N CYS A 91 9.75 -8.31 -19.51
CA CYS A 91 10.81 -9.05 -20.20
C CYS A 91 10.32 -10.42 -20.70
N PRO A 92 11.07 -11.11 -21.57
CA PRO A 92 10.75 -12.49 -21.99
C PRO A 92 10.54 -13.47 -20.82
N HIS A 93 11.15 -13.23 -19.66
CA HIS A 93 10.96 -14.04 -18.45
C HIS A 93 9.63 -13.78 -17.73
N GLY A 94 8.74 -12.93 -18.29
CA GLY A 94 7.44 -12.60 -17.69
C GLY A 94 7.52 -11.70 -16.46
N ARG A 95 8.71 -11.17 -16.14
CA ARG A 95 8.94 -10.23 -15.03
C ARG A 95 8.91 -8.81 -15.57
N ARG A 96 8.62 -7.82 -14.71
CA ARG A 96 8.78 -6.41 -15.09
C ARG A 96 10.22 -6.16 -15.51
N GLN A 97 10.46 -5.59 -16.69
CA GLN A 97 11.78 -5.45 -17.29
C GLN A 97 12.77 -4.75 -16.34
N SER A 98 12.33 -3.66 -15.70
CA SER A 98 13.17 -2.94 -14.73
C SER A 98 13.56 -3.77 -13.50
N ARG A 99 12.81 -4.83 -13.17
CA ARG A 99 13.00 -5.71 -12.01
C ARG A 99 13.58 -7.09 -12.37
N CYS A 100 13.91 -7.34 -13.64
CA CYS A 100 14.43 -8.64 -14.05
C CYS A 100 15.95 -8.67 -13.90
N LYS A 101 16.46 -9.54 -13.02
CA LYS A 101 17.91 -9.76 -12.85
C LYS A 101 18.57 -10.22 -14.15
N GLU A 102 17.97 -11.22 -14.80
CA GLU A 102 18.48 -11.83 -16.04
C GLU A 102 18.54 -10.85 -17.22
N CYS A 103 17.71 -9.80 -17.22
CA CYS A 103 17.75 -8.75 -18.25
C CYS A 103 18.53 -7.50 -17.83
N GLY A 104 19.29 -7.55 -16.73
CA GLY A 104 20.02 -6.37 -16.22
C GLY A 104 19.11 -5.21 -15.82
N GLY A 105 17.87 -5.50 -15.42
CA GLY A 105 16.88 -4.48 -15.07
C GLY A 105 17.43 -3.50 -14.04
N GLY A 106 17.42 -2.20 -14.36
CA GLY A 106 18.11 -1.17 -13.59
C GLY A 106 17.68 -1.00 -12.12
N SER A 107 16.60 -1.67 -11.68
CA SER A 107 16.20 -1.68 -10.26
C SER A 107 16.77 -2.85 -9.45
N VAL A 108 17.46 -3.81 -10.08
CA VAL A 108 18.12 -4.94 -9.44
C VAL A 108 19.64 -4.75 -9.46
N CYS A 109 20.31 -5.07 -8.35
CA CYS A 109 21.77 -5.04 -8.24
C CYS A 109 22.38 -6.38 -8.68
N PRO A 110 23.69 -6.46 -8.92
CA PRO A 110 24.38 -7.74 -9.21
C PRO A 110 24.10 -8.82 -8.14
N HIS A 111 23.91 -8.42 -6.88
CA HIS A 111 23.57 -9.34 -5.77
C HIS A 111 22.13 -9.89 -5.82
N GLY A 112 21.36 -9.57 -6.88
CA GLY A 112 19.99 -10.05 -7.06
C GLY A 112 18.95 -9.41 -6.15
N ARG A 113 19.34 -8.39 -5.36
CA ARG A 113 18.44 -7.60 -4.52
C ARG A 113 17.99 -6.35 -5.27
N ARG A 114 16.91 -5.71 -4.82
CA ARG A 114 16.55 -4.39 -5.35
C ARG A 114 17.65 -3.39 -4.98
N ARG A 115 18.14 -2.59 -5.92
CA ARG A 115 19.27 -1.65 -5.70
C ARG A 115 19.04 -0.74 -4.50
N SER A 116 17.82 -0.23 -4.33
CA SER A 116 17.47 0.63 -3.19
C SER A 116 17.54 -0.09 -1.84
N GLU A 117 17.39 -1.41 -1.83
CA GLU A 117 17.33 -2.27 -0.64
C GLU A 117 18.64 -3.04 -0.42
N CYS A 118 19.65 -2.84 -1.25
CA CYS A 118 20.92 -3.56 -1.15
C CYS A 118 21.93 -2.75 -0.34
N ASN A 119 22.31 -3.25 0.84
CA ASN A 119 23.30 -2.60 1.69
C ASN A 119 24.68 -2.53 1.01
N GLU A 120 25.11 -3.61 0.35
CA GLU A 120 26.40 -3.72 -0.35
C GLU A 120 26.52 -2.73 -1.53
N CYS A 121 25.39 -2.31 -2.12
CA CYS A 121 25.39 -1.30 -3.18
C CYS A 121 25.14 0.12 -2.65
N GLY A 122 25.12 0.34 -1.33
CA GLY A 122 24.78 1.63 -0.73
C GLY A 122 23.34 2.07 -0.99
N GLY A 123 22.42 1.11 -1.17
CA GLY A 123 21.01 1.37 -1.47
C GLY A 123 20.38 2.35 -0.47
N GLY A 124 19.77 3.41 -0.97
CA GLY A 124 19.26 4.51 -0.14
C GLY A 124 18.16 4.15 0.85
N SER A 125 17.55 2.95 0.77
CA SER A 125 16.53 2.49 1.71
C SER A 125 17.10 1.76 2.92
N ILE A 126 18.34 1.25 2.87
CA ILE A 126 18.99 0.49 3.96
C ILE A 126 20.17 1.28 4.51
N CYS A 127 20.31 1.32 5.84
CA CYS A 127 21.44 1.92 6.53
C CYS A 127 22.60 0.92 6.62
N PRO A 128 23.84 1.37 6.92
CA PRO A 128 24.98 0.46 7.13
C PRO A 128 24.71 -0.66 8.16
N HIS A 129 23.82 -0.43 9.13
CA HIS A 129 23.40 -1.43 10.13
C HIS A 129 22.43 -2.50 9.58
N GLY A 130 22.18 -2.55 8.27
CA GLY A 130 21.28 -3.53 7.63
C GLY A 130 19.79 -3.33 7.91
N ARG A 131 19.40 -2.20 8.53
CA ARG A 131 18.00 -1.85 8.83
C ARG A 131 17.47 -0.84 7.81
N GLN A 132 16.15 -0.72 7.66
CA GLN A 132 15.58 0.37 6.86
C GLN A 132 15.96 1.71 7.46
N ARG A 133 16.51 2.64 6.64
CA ARG A 133 16.97 3.96 7.11
C ARG A 133 15.87 4.72 7.84
N SER A 134 14.64 4.65 7.34
CA SER A 134 13.49 5.32 7.95
C SER A 134 13.19 4.83 9.37
N THR A 135 13.53 3.58 9.72
CA THR A 135 13.23 2.96 11.02
C THR A 135 14.47 2.71 11.88
N CYS A 136 15.66 3.01 11.38
CA CYS A 136 16.90 2.77 12.12
C CYS A 136 17.08 3.83 13.21
N ARG A 137 17.07 3.40 14.48
CA ARG A 137 17.28 4.28 15.64
C ARG A 137 18.68 4.91 15.64
N GLU A 138 19.70 4.10 15.36
CA GLU A 138 21.11 4.53 15.32
C GLU A 138 21.38 5.59 14.23
N CYS A 139 20.61 5.58 13.13
CA CYS A 139 20.73 6.59 12.08
C CYS A 139 19.75 7.76 12.23
N GLY A 140 19.00 7.86 13.33
CA GLY A 140 17.98 8.90 13.52
C GLY A 140 16.86 8.84 12.47
N GLY A 141 16.49 7.63 12.05
CA GLY A 141 15.53 7.40 10.98
C GLY A 141 14.25 8.23 11.13
N ALA A 142 13.73 8.78 10.02
CA ALA A 142 12.61 9.73 10.03
C ALA A 142 11.33 9.21 10.70
N SER A 143 11.15 7.89 10.82
CA SER A 143 10.01 7.26 11.51
C SER A 143 10.22 7.08 13.00
N ILE A 144 11.42 7.36 13.53
CA ILE A 144 11.77 7.25 14.95
C ILE A 144 11.79 8.65 15.57
N CYS A 145 11.15 8.79 16.72
CA CYS A 145 11.12 10.04 17.49
C CYS A 145 12.37 10.16 18.40
N PRO A 146 12.67 11.34 18.97
CA PRO A 146 13.76 11.49 19.94
C PRO A 146 13.67 10.52 21.13
N HIS A 147 12.45 10.09 21.51
CA HIS A 147 12.24 9.08 22.56
C HIS A 147 12.55 7.63 22.13
N GLY A 148 13.08 7.41 20.92
CA GLY A 148 13.42 6.08 20.41
C GLY A 148 12.23 5.19 20.03
N ARG A 149 11.01 5.74 20.00
CA ARG A 149 9.78 5.04 19.61
C ARG A 149 9.39 5.41 18.16
N GLN A 150 8.55 4.61 17.50
CA GLN A 150 7.97 5.04 16.22
C GLN A 150 7.16 6.32 16.41
N ARG A 151 7.43 7.36 15.60
CA ARG A 151 6.78 8.68 15.67
C ARG A 151 5.27 8.57 15.60
N SER A 152 4.74 7.70 14.74
CA SER A 152 3.31 7.49 14.56
C SER A 152 2.61 6.96 15.83
N THR A 153 3.32 6.21 16.68
CA THR A 153 2.77 5.59 17.89
C THR A 153 3.26 6.21 19.18
N CYS A 154 4.15 7.20 19.12
CA CYS A 154 4.70 7.85 20.30
C CYS A 154 3.65 8.79 20.92
N LYS A 155 3.26 8.52 22.17
CA LYS A 155 2.31 9.37 22.91
C LYS A 155 2.88 10.76 23.17
N GLU A 156 4.14 10.83 23.62
CA GLU A 156 4.84 12.08 23.95
C GLU A 156 4.99 13.01 22.73
N CYS A 157 5.07 12.46 21.52
CA CYS A 157 5.12 13.27 20.28
C CYS A 157 3.75 13.54 19.66
N GLY A 158 2.65 13.14 20.30
CA GLY A 158 1.31 13.25 19.71
C GLY A 158 1.16 12.47 18.40
N GLY A 159 1.87 11.34 18.28
CA GLY A 159 1.95 10.55 17.05
C GLY A 159 0.59 10.32 16.40
N GLY A 160 0.51 10.42 15.07
CA GLY A 160 -0.77 10.41 14.34
C GLY A 160 -1.66 9.19 14.57
N SER A 161 -1.14 8.08 15.11
CA SER A 161 -1.93 6.90 15.49
C SER A 161 -2.47 6.95 16.92
N ILE A 162 -2.07 7.93 17.73
CA ILE A 162 -2.51 8.15 19.12
C ILE A 162 -3.54 9.29 19.15
N CYS A 163 -4.64 9.08 19.86
CA CYS A 163 -5.69 10.07 20.07
C CYS A 163 -5.36 10.98 21.28
N PRO A 164 -6.04 12.12 21.48
CA PRO A 164 -5.86 12.94 22.67
C PRO A 164 -6.04 12.18 23.99
N HIS A 165 -6.85 11.12 24.01
CA HIS A 165 -7.04 10.24 25.18
C HIS A 165 -5.88 9.25 25.42
N GLY A 166 -4.76 9.39 24.70
CA GLY A 166 -3.58 8.52 24.86
C GLY A 166 -3.79 7.07 24.42
N ARG A 167 -4.85 6.77 23.67
CA ARG A 167 -5.17 5.44 23.11
C ARG A 167 -4.86 5.41 21.60
N GLN A 168 -4.72 4.23 21.00
CA GLN A 168 -4.65 4.17 19.53
C GLN A 168 -5.97 4.68 18.93
N ARG A 169 -5.90 5.67 18.01
CA ARG A 169 -7.07 6.30 17.37
C ARG A 169 -8.04 5.27 16.81
N SER A 170 -7.53 4.25 16.12
CA SER A 170 -8.35 3.19 15.53
C SER A 170 -9.14 2.40 16.57
N ARG A 171 -8.66 2.28 17.82
CA ARG A 171 -9.26 1.50 18.92
C ARG A 171 -9.89 2.37 20.00
N CYS A 172 -9.86 3.69 19.87
CA CYS A 172 -10.42 4.59 20.86
C CYS A 172 -11.93 4.67 20.70
N LYS A 173 -12.69 4.29 21.74
CA LYS A 173 -14.16 4.36 21.74
C LYS A 173 -14.64 5.81 21.67
N GLU A 174 -14.05 6.68 22.47
CA GLU A 174 -14.41 8.11 22.55
C GLU A 174 -14.16 8.87 21.23
N CYS A 175 -13.20 8.42 20.41
CA CYS A 175 -12.94 9.01 19.09
C CYS A 175 -13.73 8.33 17.95
N GLY A 176 -14.62 7.38 18.23
CA GLY A 176 -15.30 6.60 17.19
C GLY A 176 -14.32 5.81 16.31
N GLY A 177 -13.23 5.33 16.91
CA GLY A 177 -12.12 4.70 16.19
C GLY A 177 -12.61 3.64 15.21
N GLY A 178 -12.09 3.66 13.98
CA GLY A 178 -12.61 2.84 12.87
C GLY A 178 -12.57 1.32 13.09
N SER A 179 -11.89 0.82 14.12
CA SER A 179 -11.92 -0.61 14.52
C SER A 179 -12.96 -0.94 15.59
N ILE A 180 -13.68 0.05 16.12
CA ILE A 180 -14.78 -0.11 17.08
C ILE A 180 -16.11 -0.21 16.31
N CYS A 181 -16.94 -1.18 16.68
CA CYS A 181 -18.28 -1.36 16.14
C CYS A 181 -19.31 -0.54 16.94
N PRO A 182 -20.55 -0.37 16.45
CA PRO A 182 -21.61 0.32 17.21
C PRO A 182 -21.84 -0.26 18.61
N HIS A 183 -21.58 -1.54 18.84
CA HIS A 183 -21.68 -2.19 20.15
C HIS A 183 -20.49 -1.89 21.10
N ALA A 184 -19.70 -0.87 20.81
CA ALA A 184 -18.51 -0.48 21.58
C ALA A 184 -17.47 -1.60 21.80
N ARG A 185 -17.43 -2.59 20.89
CA ARG A 185 -16.49 -3.73 20.86
C ARG A 185 -15.55 -3.59 19.66
N ILE A 186 -14.40 -4.28 19.68
CA ILE A 186 -13.53 -4.33 18.50
C ILE A 186 -14.26 -5.11 17.39
N ARG A 187 -14.51 -4.44 16.25
CA ARG A 187 -15.28 -4.95 15.11
C ARG A 187 -14.77 -6.30 14.61
N TYR A 188 -13.46 -6.52 14.63
CA TYR A 188 -12.84 -7.80 14.26
C TYR A 188 -13.38 -8.99 15.08
N GLY A 189 -13.72 -8.79 16.35
CA GLY A 189 -14.19 -9.83 17.27
C GLY A 189 -15.66 -9.74 17.67
N CYS A 190 -16.41 -8.80 17.11
CA CYS A 190 -17.81 -8.61 17.48
C CYS A 190 -18.68 -9.67 16.79
N LYS A 191 -19.35 -10.52 17.57
CA LYS A 191 -20.27 -11.55 17.05
C LYS A 191 -21.47 -10.94 16.34
N GLU A 192 -22.09 -9.94 16.95
CA GLU A 192 -23.28 -9.24 16.41
C GLU A 192 -22.99 -8.54 15.07
N CYS A 193 -21.75 -8.11 14.84
CA CYS A 193 -21.35 -7.50 13.56
C CYS A 193 -20.78 -8.51 12.56
N GLY A 194 -20.79 -9.81 12.85
CA GLY A 194 -20.14 -10.82 11.99
C GLY A 194 -18.65 -10.55 11.80
N GLY A 195 -17.97 -10.07 12.84
CA GLY A 195 -16.56 -9.67 12.79
C GLY A 195 -15.67 -10.73 12.15
N ALA A 196 -14.66 -10.31 11.39
CA ALA A 196 -13.86 -11.22 10.56
C ALA A 196 -13.18 -12.39 11.31
N SER A 197 -13.03 -12.31 12.65
CA SER A 197 -12.52 -13.42 13.47
C SER A 197 -13.59 -14.41 13.94
N ILE A 198 -14.87 -14.15 13.70
CA ILE A 198 -16.00 -14.97 14.10
C ILE A 198 -16.55 -15.69 12.86
N CYS A 199 -16.77 -16.99 12.95
CA CYS A 199 -17.38 -17.78 11.89
C CYS A 199 -18.90 -17.70 11.94
N VAL A 200 -19.56 -18.25 10.92
CA VAL A 200 -21.03 -18.39 10.89
C VAL A 200 -21.57 -19.17 12.09
N HIS A 201 -20.78 -20.08 12.68
CA HIS A 201 -21.14 -20.84 13.89
C HIS A 201 -20.97 -20.04 15.20
N GLY A 202 -20.72 -18.72 15.14
CA GLY A 202 -20.56 -17.86 16.33
C GLY A 202 -19.28 -18.13 17.16
N ARG A 203 -18.38 -18.97 16.67
CA ARG A 203 -17.09 -19.32 17.29
C ARG A 203 -15.95 -18.51 16.65
N ARG A 204 -14.78 -18.43 17.30
CA ARG A 204 -13.59 -17.86 16.64
C ARG A 204 -13.21 -18.74 15.44
N ARG A 205 -13.11 -18.15 14.24
CA ARG A 205 -12.73 -18.84 12.98
C ARG A 205 -11.50 -19.70 13.14
N SER A 206 -10.45 -19.19 13.78
CA SER A 206 -9.21 -19.93 13.98
C SER A 206 -9.37 -21.19 14.82
N ARG A 207 -10.38 -21.26 15.70
CA ARG A 207 -10.65 -22.39 16.61
C ARG A 207 -11.89 -23.21 16.22
N CYS A 208 -12.55 -22.86 15.12
CA CYS A 208 -13.77 -23.54 14.71
C CYS A 208 -13.41 -24.81 13.91
N ARG A 209 -13.78 -25.98 14.44
CA ARG A 209 -13.53 -27.28 13.78
C ARG A 209 -14.28 -27.40 12.46
N GLU A 210 -15.55 -26.99 12.46
CA GLU A 210 -16.43 -27.01 11.27
C GLU A 210 -15.92 -26.11 10.13
N CYS A 211 -15.19 -25.04 10.46
CA CYS A 211 -14.58 -24.16 9.46
C CYS A 211 -13.11 -24.52 9.13
N GLY A 212 -12.59 -25.64 9.63
CA GLY A 212 -11.17 -25.99 9.45
C GLY A 212 -10.21 -24.94 9.99
N GLY A 213 -10.56 -24.31 11.13
CA GLY A 213 -9.82 -23.19 11.69
C GLY A 213 -8.31 -23.48 11.83
N ALA A 214 -7.47 -22.49 11.52
CA ALA A 214 -6.01 -22.65 11.49
C ALA A 214 -5.36 -23.18 12.79
N SER A 215 -6.04 -23.05 13.94
CA SER A 215 -5.59 -23.60 15.23
C SER A 215 -6.04 -25.03 15.47
N ILE A 216 -6.82 -25.64 14.58
CA ILE A 216 -7.29 -27.03 14.64
C ILE A 216 -6.42 -27.88 13.70
N CYS A 217 -6.00 -29.04 14.18
CA CYS A 217 -5.23 -30.02 13.41
C CYS A 217 -6.17 -30.92 12.59
N PRO A 218 -5.66 -31.67 11.59
CA PRO A 218 -6.46 -32.67 10.89
C PRO A 218 -7.14 -33.69 11.82
N HIS A 219 -6.53 -33.99 12.99
CA HIS A 219 -7.09 -34.88 14.00
C HIS A 219 -8.24 -34.27 14.84
N GLY A 220 -8.73 -33.08 14.46
CA GLY A 220 -9.85 -32.40 15.12
C GLY A 220 -9.54 -31.80 16.49
N ARG A 221 -8.28 -31.85 16.94
CA ARG A 221 -7.79 -31.26 18.21
C ARG A 221 -7.16 -29.89 17.95
N ARG A 222 -6.94 -29.10 19.00
CA ARG A 222 -6.13 -27.88 18.86
C ARG A 222 -4.69 -28.27 18.53
N ARG A 223 -4.08 -27.64 17.53
CA ARG A 223 -2.70 -27.93 17.09
C ARG A 223 -1.70 -27.86 18.23
N SER A 224 -1.81 -26.85 19.09
CA SER A 224 -0.94 -26.71 20.27
C SER A 224 -1.12 -27.84 21.29
N GLU A 225 -2.27 -28.50 21.31
CA GLU A 225 -2.62 -29.55 22.27
C GLU A 225 -2.61 -30.95 21.63
N CYS A 226 -2.13 -31.07 20.39
CA CYS A 226 -2.11 -32.34 19.66
C CYS A 226 -0.72 -32.97 19.73
N LYS A 227 -0.60 -34.09 20.45
CA LYS A 227 0.64 -34.88 20.57
C LYS A 227 1.18 -35.30 19.19
N GLU A 228 0.31 -35.83 18.35
CA GLU A 228 0.63 -36.30 16.99
C GLU A 228 1.11 -35.17 16.05
N CYS A 229 0.77 -33.92 16.35
CA CYS A 229 1.26 -32.75 15.59
C CYS A 229 2.45 -32.05 16.26
N GLY A 230 3.04 -32.63 17.31
CA GLY A 230 4.12 -31.97 18.07
C GLY A 230 3.69 -30.68 18.74
N GLY A 231 2.42 -30.59 19.16
CA GLY A 231 1.87 -29.39 19.77
C GLY A 231 2.62 -29.01 21.05
N GLY A 232 3.24 -27.83 21.06
CA GLY A 232 4.07 -27.34 22.16
C GLY A 232 3.37 -27.08 23.49
N SER A 233 2.12 -27.52 23.67
CA SER A 233 1.43 -27.54 24.96
C SER A 233 1.32 -28.96 25.54
N VAL A 234 1.81 -29.99 24.85
CA VAL A 234 1.82 -31.40 25.28
C VAL A 234 3.27 -31.84 25.47
N CYS A 235 3.59 -32.36 26.64
CA CYS A 235 4.91 -32.93 26.92
C CYS A 235 5.08 -34.31 26.24
N PRO A 236 6.32 -34.83 26.11
CA PRO A 236 6.57 -36.18 25.59
C PRO A 236 5.77 -37.26 26.34
N HIS A 237 5.50 -37.07 27.63
CA HIS A 237 4.69 -37.95 28.49
C HIS A 237 3.18 -37.90 28.21
N GLY A 238 2.73 -37.17 27.18
CA GLY A 238 1.33 -37.11 26.74
C GLY A 238 0.41 -36.27 27.64
N ARG A 239 0.96 -35.55 28.62
CA ARG A 239 0.23 -34.62 29.50
C ARG A 239 0.39 -33.18 29.01
N ARG A 240 -0.47 -32.27 29.46
CA ARG A 240 -0.23 -30.83 29.22
C ARG A 240 1.06 -30.42 29.91
N GLN A 241 1.94 -29.73 29.19
CA GLN A 241 3.26 -29.34 29.69
C GLN A 241 3.15 -28.52 30.98
N SER A 242 2.18 -27.62 31.07
CA SER A 242 1.90 -26.79 32.26
C SER A 242 1.27 -27.53 33.45
N ARG A 243 1.12 -28.86 33.38
CA ARG A 243 0.48 -29.70 34.43
C ARG A 243 1.22 -31.03 34.60
N CYS A 244 2.40 -31.17 34.00
CA CYS A 244 3.17 -32.39 34.04
C CYS A 244 4.20 -32.26 35.16
N LYS A 245 3.97 -32.98 36.26
CA LYS A 245 4.88 -33.03 37.41
C LYS A 245 6.30 -33.46 37.00
N GLU A 246 6.42 -34.38 36.05
CA GLU A 246 7.70 -34.85 35.49
C GLU A 246 8.40 -33.81 34.61
N CYS A 247 7.69 -32.77 34.14
CA CYS A 247 8.26 -31.65 33.38
C CYS A 247 8.35 -30.36 34.21
N GLY A 248 8.19 -30.45 35.54
CA GLY A 248 8.31 -29.30 36.46
C GLY A 248 7.16 -28.30 36.40
N GLY A 249 5.96 -28.73 35.98
CA GLY A 249 4.73 -27.92 35.94
C GLY A 249 3.71 -28.26 37.01
#